data_AF-A0A7Y6XJ70-F1
#
_entry.id   AF-A0A7Y6XJ70-F1
#
_cell.length_a   1.000
_cell.length_b   1.000
_cell.length_c   1.000
_cell.angle_alpha   90.00
_cell.angle_beta   90.00
_cell.angle_gamma   90.00
#
_symmetry.space_group_name_H-M   'P 1'
#
loop_
_entity.id
_entity.type
_entity.pdbx_description
1 polymer ?
#
loop_
_entity_poly.entity_id
_entity_poly.type
_entity_poly.pdbx_seq_one_letter_code
_entity_poly.pdbx_strand_id
1 'polypeptide(L)'
;MDLLDSDACYRALQTRDARFDGRLFVAVTSTGIYCRPICPARTPKRENCRFFASAAASQEEGFRPCLRCRPETAPDLASWRGTSNTVSRALALIAEGALDGGEAGVDSLAERLGVGGRQLRRLFKQHLGATPVAVAQTRRVLFAKQLIQETRMPLAEVALASGFGSIRRFNETFQGLYQRPPGALRRKQAVETTASAVADAGVTLRLRYRPPYDWAAMLSYLSARAIQGVEQVSDTRYLRTASQDGAVGTVEVTHEPARNNLVVKIRFPRVQSLPAIVARVRRVFDVGADIEVIGEHLSKDPFLAPLVALRPGLRAPGAWDGFELAVRAILGQQVTVEAARKLAGKLVVLCGDAPMEGLPPGLSRAFPSPKRVVETDLGALGMPSARKASLKALAQAALADPLLFHPFGAVEEGIARLRSIRGVGEWTAQYIALRALRETDAFPASDVALLRSAATDAGERPSPEDLILRAEPWRPWRAYAAQHLWAADPGPRSRLQEVRHG
;
A
#
# COMPACT_ATOMS: atom_id res chain seq x y z
N MET A 1 -24.72 -0.48 -5.40
CA MET A 1 -23.88 -1.43 -6.14
C MET A 1 -24.74 -2.65 -6.30
N ASP A 2 -25.08 -3.05 -7.52
CA ASP A 2 -25.52 -4.42 -7.68
C ASP A 2 -24.29 -5.27 -7.36
N LEU A 3 -24.36 -6.00 -6.24
CA LEU A 3 -23.51 -7.16 -6.06
C LEU A 3 -23.55 -7.94 -7.37
N LEU A 4 -22.40 -8.53 -7.75
CA LEU A 4 -22.36 -9.57 -8.77
C LEU A 4 -23.60 -10.45 -8.60
N ASP A 5 -24.26 -10.74 -9.73
CA ASP A 5 -25.43 -11.59 -9.76
C ASP A 5 -25.25 -12.78 -8.78
N SER A 6 -26.28 -13.03 -7.97
CA SER A 6 -26.25 -14.03 -6.91
C SER A 6 -25.93 -15.43 -7.47
N ASP A 7 -26.37 -15.73 -8.71
CA ASP A 7 -26.02 -16.99 -9.38
C ASP A 7 -24.53 -17.03 -9.74
N ALA A 8 -23.96 -15.94 -10.25
CA ALA A 8 -22.53 -15.83 -10.49
C ALA A 8 -21.70 -15.97 -9.21
N CYS A 9 -22.13 -15.34 -8.10
CA CYS A 9 -21.47 -15.48 -6.79
C CYS A 9 -21.50 -16.93 -6.28
N TYR A 10 -22.62 -17.62 -6.46
CA TYR A 10 -22.74 -19.02 -6.05
C TYR A 10 -21.88 -19.95 -6.91
N ARG A 11 -21.82 -19.72 -8.23
CA ARG A 11 -20.91 -20.46 -9.12
C ARG A 11 -19.45 -20.28 -8.69
N ALA A 12 -19.03 -19.05 -8.39
CA ALA A 12 -17.68 -18.77 -7.91
C ALA A 12 -17.35 -19.50 -6.59
N LEU A 13 -18.34 -19.64 -5.69
CA LEU A 13 -18.21 -20.43 -4.47
C LEU A 13 -18.11 -21.94 -4.77
N GLN A 14 -18.92 -22.47 -5.69
CA GLN A 14 -18.90 -23.88 -6.06
C GLN A 14 -17.55 -24.29 -6.67
N THR A 15 -17.00 -23.44 -7.54
CA THR A 15 -15.70 -23.68 -8.20
C THR A 15 -14.50 -23.26 -7.36
N ARG A 16 -14.73 -22.58 -6.21
CA ARG A 16 -13.70 -22.01 -5.35
C ARG A 16 -12.75 -21.07 -6.10
N ASP A 17 -13.31 -20.26 -6.99
CA ASP A 17 -12.55 -19.41 -7.89
C ASP A 17 -11.78 -18.31 -7.13
N ALA A 18 -10.44 -18.38 -7.19
CA ALA A 18 -9.54 -17.45 -6.52
C ALA A 18 -9.66 -16.01 -7.03
N ARG A 19 -10.20 -15.79 -8.25
CA ARG A 19 -10.44 -14.45 -8.80
C ARG A 19 -11.49 -13.69 -7.98
N PHE A 20 -12.40 -14.39 -7.31
CA PHE A 20 -13.43 -13.77 -6.47
C PHE A 20 -13.00 -13.61 -5.00
N ASP A 21 -11.85 -14.16 -4.62
CA ASP A 21 -11.34 -14.14 -3.24
C ASP A 21 -11.17 -12.72 -2.73
N GLY A 22 -11.90 -12.30 -1.70
CA GLY A 22 -11.88 -10.92 -1.20
C GLY A 22 -12.62 -9.90 -2.07
N ARG A 23 -13.23 -10.29 -3.20
CA ARG A 23 -14.22 -9.46 -3.95
C ARG A 23 -15.64 -9.66 -3.42
N LEU A 24 -15.88 -10.82 -2.84
CA LEU A 24 -17.13 -11.16 -2.18
C LEU A 24 -16.88 -12.02 -0.95
N PHE A 25 -17.86 -12.02 -0.06
CA PHE A 25 -17.94 -12.89 1.09
C PHE A 25 -19.30 -13.59 1.07
N VAL A 26 -19.32 -14.87 1.43
CA VAL A 26 -20.55 -15.67 1.51
C VAL A 26 -20.90 -15.93 2.96
N ALA A 27 -22.05 -15.43 3.38
CA ALA A 27 -22.65 -15.68 4.67
C ALA A 27 -23.60 -16.88 4.59
N VAL A 28 -23.39 -17.85 5.46
CA VAL A 28 -24.16 -19.09 5.53
C VAL A 28 -25.18 -18.98 6.65
N THR A 29 -26.45 -18.80 6.29
CA THR A 29 -27.56 -18.55 7.24
C THR A 29 -27.74 -19.66 8.26
N SER A 30 -27.59 -20.92 7.85
CA SER A 30 -27.72 -22.08 8.72
C SER A 30 -26.67 -22.20 9.83
N THR A 31 -25.51 -21.55 9.68
CA THR A 31 -24.41 -21.60 10.67
C THR A 31 -24.09 -20.25 11.32
N GLY A 32 -24.58 -19.15 10.74
CA GLY A 32 -24.22 -17.79 11.14
C GLY A 32 -22.73 -17.48 10.88
N ILE A 33 -22.13 -18.08 9.85
CA ILE A 33 -20.70 -17.91 9.52
C ILE A 33 -20.57 -17.31 8.13
N TYR A 34 -19.70 -16.30 7.96
CA TYR A 34 -19.27 -15.84 6.65
C TYR A 34 -17.89 -16.38 6.26
N CYS A 35 -17.74 -16.72 4.99
CA CYS A 35 -16.57 -17.32 4.39
C CYS A 35 -16.10 -16.53 3.17
N ARG A 36 -14.85 -16.78 2.77
CA ARG A 36 -14.33 -16.44 1.44
C ARG A 36 -14.87 -17.44 0.41
N PRO A 37 -14.93 -17.08 -0.89
CA PRO A 37 -15.39 -18.00 -1.93
C PRO A 37 -14.47 -19.22 -2.09
N ILE A 38 -13.21 -19.13 -1.68
CA ILE A 38 -12.24 -20.22 -1.73
C ILE A 38 -12.25 -21.14 -0.49
N CYS A 39 -13.33 -21.12 0.31
CA CYS A 39 -13.37 -21.88 1.54
C CYS A 39 -13.29 -23.40 1.26
N PRO A 40 -12.40 -24.15 1.93
CA PRO A 40 -12.28 -25.59 1.72
C PRO A 40 -13.41 -26.39 2.36
N ALA A 41 -14.30 -25.74 3.12
CA ALA A 41 -15.48 -26.40 3.68
C ALA A 41 -16.41 -26.92 2.57
N ARG A 42 -17.33 -27.81 2.95
CA ARG A 42 -18.39 -28.28 2.06
C ARG A 42 -19.21 -27.08 1.60
N THR A 43 -19.44 -26.97 0.30
CA THR A 43 -20.22 -25.88 -0.27
C THR A 43 -21.66 -25.95 0.25
N PRO A 44 -22.16 -24.89 0.91
CA PRO A 44 -23.55 -24.83 1.40
C PRO A 44 -24.55 -24.86 0.24
N LYS A 45 -25.79 -25.26 0.53
CA LYS A 45 -26.90 -25.14 -0.42
C LYS A 45 -27.14 -23.67 -0.76
N ARG A 46 -27.56 -23.40 -2.00
CA ARG A 46 -27.80 -22.04 -2.50
C ARG A 46 -28.74 -21.23 -1.61
N GLU A 47 -29.86 -21.82 -1.21
CA GLU A 47 -30.88 -21.22 -0.33
C GLU A 47 -30.32 -20.71 1.01
N ASN A 48 -29.18 -21.25 1.47
CA ASN A 48 -28.53 -20.86 2.71
C ASN A 48 -27.43 -19.80 2.52
N CYS A 49 -27.24 -19.27 1.31
CA CYS A 49 -26.16 -18.34 0.98
C CYS A 49 -26.68 -16.91 0.82
N ARG A 50 -26.10 -15.98 1.58
CA ARG A 50 -26.18 -14.54 1.33
C ARG A 50 -24.80 -14.04 0.91
N PHE A 51 -24.73 -13.11 -0.03
CA PHE A 51 -23.47 -12.57 -0.53
C PHE A 51 -23.29 -11.12 -0.13
N PHE A 52 -22.06 -10.78 0.25
CA PHE A 52 -21.69 -9.45 0.73
C PHE A 52 -20.44 -8.96 0.00
N ALA A 53 -20.40 -7.65 -0.26
CA ALA A 53 -19.24 -7.02 -0.88
C ALA A 53 -18.04 -6.98 0.07
N SER A 54 -18.24 -6.95 1.39
CA SER A 54 -17.14 -6.86 2.36
C SER A 54 -17.36 -7.73 3.60
N ALA A 55 -16.26 -8.06 4.28
CA ALA A 55 -16.29 -8.73 5.57
C ALA A 55 -17.01 -7.89 6.63
N ALA A 56 -16.89 -6.56 6.56
CA ALA A 56 -17.56 -5.64 7.47
C ALA A 56 -19.08 -5.68 7.29
N ALA A 57 -19.57 -5.72 6.05
CA ALA A 57 -20.99 -5.86 5.77
C ALA A 57 -21.55 -7.20 6.28
N SER A 58 -20.78 -8.28 6.12
CA SER A 58 -21.16 -9.59 6.67
C SER A 58 -21.28 -9.55 8.20
N GLN A 59 -20.37 -8.84 8.89
CA GLN A 59 -20.36 -8.75 10.34
C GLN A 59 -21.47 -7.85 10.89
N GLU A 60 -21.77 -6.73 10.24
CA GLU A 60 -22.90 -5.86 10.62
C GLU A 60 -24.24 -6.62 10.56
N GLU A 61 -24.35 -7.61 9.66
CA GLU A 61 -25.51 -8.51 9.56
C GLU A 61 -25.46 -9.69 10.55
N GLY A 62 -24.51 -9.69 11.50
CA GLY A 62 -24.41 -10.68 12.57
C GLY A 62 -23.67 -11.97 12.21
N PHE A 63 -23.08 -12.08 11.02
CA PHE A 63 -22.32 -13.27 10.64
C PHE A 63 -20.90 -13.26 11.23
N ARG A 64 -20.47 -14.42 11.72
CA ARG A 64 -19.16 -14.60 12.34
C ARG A 64 -18.09 -15.03 11.34
N PRO A 65 -16.82 -14.64 11.51
CA PRO A 65 -15.76 -14.99 10.56
C PRO A 65 -15.44 -16.47 10.61
N CYS A 66 -15.38 -17.12 9.44
CA CYS A 66 -14.99 -18.51 9.36
C CYS A 66 -13.57 -18.75 9.93
N LEU A 67 -13.42 -19.82 10.70
CA LEU A 67 -12.13 -20.23 11.25
C LEU A 67 -11.28 -21.01 10.23
N ARG A 68 -11.90 -21.60 9.19
CA ARG A 68 -11.23 -22.45 8.20
C ARG A 68 -10.60 -21.65 7.07
N CYS A 69 -11.39 -20.82 6.37
CA CYS A 69 -10.89 -20.05 5.23
C CYS A 69 -10.15 -18.77 5.62
N ARG A 70 -10.14 -18.42 6.92
CA ARG A 70 -9.39 -17.26 7.45
C ARG A 70 -9.70 -15.95 6.70
N PRO A 71 -10.91 -15.38 6.84
CA PRO A 71 -11.29 -14.11 6.20
C PRO A 71 -10.30 -12.97 6.40
N GLU A 72 -9.58 -12.95 7.53
CA GLU A 72 -8.52 -11.98 7.84
C GLU A 72 -7.33 -12.02 6.87
N THR A 73 -7.16 -13.11 6.13
CA THR A 73 -6.11 -13.27 5.13
C THR A 73 -6.60 -13.05 3.70
N ALA A 74 -7.86 -12.66 3.51
CA ALA A 74 -8.35 -12.32 2.18
C ALA A 74 -7.47 -11.20 1.59
N PRO A 75 -7.17 -11.22 0.27
CA PRO A 75 -6.68 -10.04 -0.41
C PRO A 75 -7.63 -8.87 -0.09
N ASP A 76 -7.08 -7.68 0.16
CA ASP A 76 -7.91 -6.52 0.46
C ASP A 76 -8.96 -6.33 -0.65
N LEU A 77 -10.13 -5.81 -0.26
CA LEU A 77 -11.07 -5.36 -1.27
C LEU A 77 -10.35 -4.29 -2.09
N ALA A 78 -10.16 -4.59 -3.36
CA ALA A 78 -9.83 -3.60 -4.33
C ALA A 78 -10.97 -2.57 -4.30
N SER A 79 -10.70 -1.41 -3.71
CA SER A 79 -11.59 -0.25 -3.62
C SER A 79 -11.76 0.40 -5.00
N TRP A 80 -11.87 -0.42 -6.03
CA TRP A 80 -11.46 -0.08 -7.39
C TRP A 80 -12.49 -0.56 -8.42
N ARG A 81 -13.47 -1.37 -8.00
CA ARG A 81 -14.66 -1.73 -8.80
C ARG A 81 -15.78 -0.69 -8.64
N GLY A 82 -15.50 0.54 -9.08
CA GLY A 82 -16.47 1.65 -9.04
C GLY A 82 -16.72 2.23 -7.64
N THR A 83 -15.80 1.98 -6.70
CA THR A 83 -15.79 2.66 -5.39
C THR A 83 -15.32 4.09 -5.59
N SER A 84 -16.04 5.06 -5.01
CA SER A 84 -15.63 6.47 -5.02
C SER A 84 -14.18 6.61 -4.54
N ASN A 85 -13.36 7.42 -5.23
CA ASN A 85 -11.97 7.68 -4.83
C ASN A 85 -11.86 8.09 -3.34
N THR A 86 -12.86 8.81 -2.85
CA THR A 86 -13.02 9.17 -1.43
C THR A 86 -13.01 7.95 -0.49
N VAL A 87 -13.68 6.85 -0.83
CA VAL A 87 -13.72 5.64 0.00
C VAL A 87 -12.39 4.89 -0.04
N SER A 88 -11.73 4.81 -1.20
CA SER A 88 -10.37 4.23 -1.30
C SER A 88 -9.38 4.95 -0.39
N ARG A 89 -9.41 6.29 -0.43
CA ARG A 89 -8.57 7.16 0.40
C ARG A 89 -8.91 7.05 1.88
N ALA A 90 -10.20 6.97 2.21
CA ALA A 90 -10.65 6.68 3.58
C ALA A 90 -10.16 5.32 4.09
N LEU A 91 -10.21 4.28 3.27
CA LEU A 91 -9.72 2.94 3.63
C LEU A 91 -8.21 2.92 3.91
N ALA A 92 -7.42 3.69 3.14
CA ALA A 92 -6.00 3.86 3.39
C ALA A 92 -5.75 4.55 4.75
N LEU A 93 -6.46 5.65 5.03
CA LEU A 93 -6.38 6.34 6.32
C LEU A 93 -6.82 5.45 7.50
N ILE A 94 -7.90 4.67 7.35
CA ILE A 94 -8.34 3.71 8.36
C ILE A 94 -7.29 2.61 8.56
N ALA A 95 -6.60 2.16 7.50
CA ALA A 95 -5.52 1.18 7.61
C ALA A 95 -4.32 1.68 8.42
N GLU A 96 -4.11 3.00 8.45
CA GLU A 96 -3.09 3.69 9.23
C GLU A 96 -3.57 4.11 10.63
N GLY A 97 -4.81 3.78 10.99
CA GLY A 97 -5.35 4.02 12.32
C GLY A 97 -6.08 5.36 12.49
N ALA A 98 -6.56 5.99 11.41
CA ALA A 98 -7.32 7.24 11.52
C ALA A 98 -8.60 7.13 12.37
N LEU A 99 -9.10 5.91 12.62
CA LEU A 99 -10.24 5.62 13.50
C LEU A 99 -9.84 4.87 14.79
N ASP A 100 -8.55 4.88 15.13
CA ASP A 100 -8.00 4.32 16.37
C ASP A 100 -7.65 5.46 17.34
N GLY A 101 -8.18 5.45 18.57
CA GLY A 101 -7.86 6.45 19.61
C GLY A 101 -9.04 7.32 20.09
N GLY A 102 -8.75 8.25 21.01
CA GLY A 102 -9.76 9.07 21.71
C GLY A 102 -10.30 10.26 20.91
N GLU A 103 -9.47 10.89 20.07
CA GLU A 103 -9.86 12.01 19.18
C GLU A 103 -10.29 11.52 17.78
N ALA A 104 -10.29 10.21 17.58
CA ALA A 104 -10.60 9.57 16.31
C ALA A 104 -12.11 9.57 16.05
N GLY A 105 -12.52 10.16 14.93
CA GLY A 105 -13.94 10.33 14.59
C GLY A 105 -14.20 10.21 13.09
N VAL A 106 -15.43 9.81 12.74
CA VAL A 106 -15.83 9.76 11.33
C VAL A 106 -15.86 11.15 10.70
N ASP A 107 -16.15 12.18 11.50
CA ASP A 107 -16.28 13.54 10.99
C ASP A 107 -14.89 14.16 10.72
N SER A 108 -13.89 13.93 11.58
CA SER A 108 -12.50 14.32 11.29
C SER A 108 -11.89 13.56 10.11
N LEU A 109 -12.22 12.27 9.95
CA LEU A 109 -11.87 11.51 8.75
C LEU A 109 -12.53 12.09 7.48
N ALA A 110 -13.79 12.52 7.57
CA ALA A 110 -14.53 13.09 6.45
C ALA A 110 -13.98 14.46 6.03
N GLU A 111 -13.69 15.33 7.01
CA GLU A 111 -13.06 16.64 6.79
C GLU A 111 -11.73 16.51 6.04
N ARG A 112 -10.86 15.57 6.45
CA ARG A 112 -9.58 15.30 5.75
C ARG A 112 -9.78 14.93 4.28
N LEU A 113 -10.90 14.28 3.95
CA LEU A 113 -11.23 13.85 2.59
C LEU A 113 -12.02 14.92 1.80
N GLY A 114 -12.29 16.09 2.39
CA GLY A 114 -13.06 17.17 1.76
C GLY A 114 -14.55 16.85 1.61
N VAL A 115 -15.11 15.96 2.44
CA VAL A 115 -16.54 15.57 2.38
C VAL A 115 -17.22 15.68 3.73
N GLY A 116 -18.55 15.83 3.74
CA GLY A 116 -19.32 15.80 4.98
C GLY A 116 -19.44 14.38 5.58
N GLY A 117 -19.48 14.25 6.90
CA GLY A 117 -19.59 12.96 7.59
C GLY A 117 -20.80 12.11 7.17
N ARG A 118 -21.94 12.74 6.83
CA ARG A 118 -23.12 12.03 6.28
C ARG A 118 -22.85 11.44 4.91
N GLN A 119 -22.19 12.20 4.03
CA GLN A 119 -21.80 11.75 2.70
C GLN A 119 -20.81 10.59 2.78
N LEU A 120 -19.80 10.67 3.67
CA LEU A 120 -18.84 9.60 3.86
C LEU A 120 -19.53 8.29 4.30
N ARG A 121 -20.43 8.36 5.29
CA ARG A 121 -21.22 7.20 5.74
C ARG A 121 -22.07 6.60 4.61
N ARG A 122 -22.72 7.45 3.81
CA ARG A 122 -23.50 7.03 2.62
C ARG A 122 -22.63 6.32 1.59
N LEU A 123 -21.46 6.88 1.27
CA LEU A 123 -20.51 6.27 0.31
C LEU A 123 -20.00 4.91 0.82
N PHE A 124 -19.68 4.81 2.11
CA PHE A 124 -19.28 3.56 2.74
C PHE A 124 -20.38 2.49 2.67
N LYS A 125 -21.63 2.84 3.01
CA LYS A 125 -22.76 1.94 2.85
C LYS A 125 -22.99 1.54 1.38
N GLN A 126 -22.89 2.49 0.45
CA GLN A 126 -23.08 2.25 -0.98
C GLN A 126 -22.02 1.32 -1.59
N HIS A 127 -20.76 1.46 -1.20
CA HIS A 127 -19.63 0.75 -1.83
C HIS A 127 -19.12 -0.46 -1.06
N LEU A 128 -19.26 -0.47 0.28
CA LEU A 128 -18.77 -1.55 1.13
C LEU A 128 -19.89 -2.29 1.87
N GLY A 129 -21.12 -1.77 1.86
CA GLY A 129 -22.24 -2.32 2.64
C GLY A 129 -22.13 -2.08 4.15
N ALA A 130 -21.10 -1.38 4.61
CA ALA A 130 -20.79 -1.18 6.02
C ALA A 130 -20.44 0.27 6.34
N THR A 131 -20.58 0.68 7.60
CA THR A 131 -20.16 2.02 8.06
C THR A 131 -18.63 2.14 8.20
N PRO A 132 -18.05 3.36 8.19
CA PRO A 132 -16.61 3.54 8.43
C PRO A 132 -16.13 2.95 9.75
N VAL A 133 -16.92 3.12 10.81
CA VAL A 133 -16.63 2.58 12.15
C VAL A 133 -16.64 1.05 12.13
N ALA A 134 -17.64 0.43 11.50
CA ALA A 134 -17.68 -1.02 11.39
C ALA A 134 -16.49 -1.56 10.59
N VAL A 135 -16.12 -0.91 9.48
CA VAL A 135 -14.91 -1.29 8.72
C VAL A 135 -13.65 -1.23 9.59
N ALA A 136 -13.47 -0.16 10.36
CA ALA A 136 -12.34 -0.04 11.29
C ALA A 136 -12.35 -1.14 12.36
N GLN A 137 -13.50 -1.40 12.98
CA GLN A 137 -13.67 -2.45 13.99
C GLN A 137 -13.41 -3.85 13.40
N THR A 138 -13.94 -4.15 12.22
CA THR A 138 -13.69 -5.40 11.50
C THR A 138 -12.20 -5.58 11.23
N ARG A 139 -11.52 -4.55 10.69
CA ARG A 139 -10.07 -4.61 10.45
C ARG A 139 -9.30 -4.88 11.74
N ARG A 140 -9.68 -4.21 12.82
CA ARG A 140 -9.10 -4.39 14.16
C ARG A 140 -9.13 -5.84 14.62
N VAL A 141 -10.32 -6.45 14.55
CA VAL A 141 -10.55 -7.83 14.99
C VAL A 141 -9.87 -8.84 14.06
N LEU A 142 -9.90 -8.60 12.75
CA LEU A 142 -9.24 -9.48 11.77
C LEU A 142 -7.71 -9.42 11.91
N PHE A 143 -7.13 -8.24 12.13
CA PHE A 143 -5.70 -8.09 12.39
C PHE A 143 -5.27 -8.79 13.68
N ALA A 144 -6.03 -8.62 14.76
CA ALA A 144 -5.82 -9.37 16.00
C ALA A 144 -5.86 -10.89 15.78
N LYS A 145 -6.87 -11.39 15.05
CA LYS A 145 -6.95 -12.82 14.72
C LYS A 145 -5.75 -13.29 13.90
N GLN A 146 -5.27 -12.47 12.95
CA GLN A 146 -4.07 -12.78 12.19
C GLN A 146 -2.86 -12.93 13.12
N LEU A 147 -2.65 -11.99 14.05
CA LEU A 147 -1.57 -12.06 15.04
C LEU A 147 -1.66 -13.31 15.93
N ILE A 148 -2.85 -13.66 16.42
CA ILE A 148 -3.07 -14.87 17.24
C ILE A 148 -2.66 -16.15 16.50
N GLN A 149 -2.88 -16.19 15.19
CA GLN A 149 -2.68 -17.40 14.40
C GLN A 149 -1.30 -17.52 13.76
N GLU A 150 -0.66 -16.40 13.45
CA GLU A 150 0.62 -16.38 12.72
C GLU A 150 1.82 -16.13 13.63
N THR A 151 1.58 -15.75 14.88
CA THR A 151 2.62 -15.31 15.81
C THR A 151 2.50 -16.02 17.15
N ARG A 152 3.55 -15.91 17.99
CA ARG A 152 3.55 -16.37 19.38
C ARG A 152 3.41 -15.22 20.39
N MET A 153 3.08 -14.02 19.91
CA MET A 153 2.92 -12.81 20.72
C MET A 153 1.92 -13.03 21.86
N PRO A 154 2.18 -12.55 23.09
CA PRO A 154 1.20 -12.60 24.19
C PRO A 154 -0.12 -11.96 23.81
N LEU A 155 -1.25 -12.48 24.32
CA LEU A 155 -2.57 -11.92 24.00
C LEU A 155 -2.71 -10.44 24.41
N ALA A 156 -2.04 -10.02 25.48
CA ALA A 156 -1.99 -8.61 25.89
C ALA A 156 -1.34 -7.72 24.82
N GLU A 157 -0.18 -8.15 24.30
CA GLU A 157 0.52 -7.47 23.21
C GLU A 157 -0.30 -7.50 21.91
N VAL A 158 -1.00 -8.60 21.62
CA VAL A 158 -1.92 -8.67 20.46
C VAL A 158 -3.02 -7.62 20.57
N ALA A 159 -3.62 -7.46 21.75
CA ALA A 159 -4.67 -6.47 21.97
C ALA A 159 -4.15 -5.05 21.72
N LEU A 160 -2.97 -4.72 22.26
CA LEU A 160 -2.31 -3.43 22.06
C LEU A 160 -1.91 -3.20 20.59
N ALA A 161 -1.25 -4.17 19.97
CA ALA A 161 -0.82 -4.14 18.57
C ALA A 161 -1.99 -3.95 17.61
N SER A 162 -3.15 -4.47 17.98
CA SER A 162 -4.37 -4.35 17.19
C SER A 162 -5.18 -3.12 17.56
N GLY A 163 -4.71 -2.18 18.38
CA GLY A 163 -5.44 -0.94 18.67
C GLY A 163 -6.66 -1.10 19.59
N PHE A 164 -6.73 -2.16 20.40
CA PHE A 164 -7.72 -2.25 21.47
C PHE A 164 -7.28 -1.40 22.67
N GLY A 165 -8.17 -0.53 23.14
CA GLY A 165 -7.89 0.32 24.31
C GLY A 165 -7.82 -0.42 25.65
N SER A 166 -8.27 -1.68 25.71
CA SER A 166 -8.10 -2.52 26.90
C SER A 166 -8.19 -4.01 26.57
N ILE A 167 -7.52 -4.84 27.37
CA ILE A 167 -7.60 -6.31 27.30
C ILE A 167 -9.02 -6.81 27.58
N ARG A 168 -9.77 -6.12 28.45
CA ARG A 168 -11.17 -6.44 28.73
C ARG A 168 -12.03 -6.31 27.46
N ARG A 169 -11.97 -5.16 26.79
CA ARG A 169 -12.72 -4.91 25.55
C ARG A 169 -12.31 -5.87 24.44
N PHE A 170 -11.03 -6.21 24.37
CA PHE A 170 -10.51 -7.23 23.47
C PHE A 170 -11.17 -8.59 23.71
N ASN A 171 -11.17 -9.09 24.94
CA ASN A 171 -11.82 -10.35 25.29
C ASN A 171 -13.33 -10.33 25.02
N GLU A 172 -14.04 -9.27 25.42
CA GLU A 172 -15.48 -9.10 25.18
C GLU A 172 -15.80 -9.13 23.68
N THR A 173 -14.98 -8.46 22.85
CA THR A 173 -15.17 -8.43 21.39
C THR A 173 -15.01 -9.83 20.78
N PHE A 174 -13.99 -10.58 21.20
CA PHE A 174 -13.77 -11.94 20.70
C PHE A 174 -14.81 -12.92 21.23
N GLN A 175 -15.24 -12.80 22.48
CA GLN A 175 -16.31 -13.61 23.04
C GLN A 175 -17.64 -13.35 22.29
N GLY A 176 -17.98 -12.09 22.03
CA GLY A 176 -19.19 -11.75 21.26
C GLY A 176 -19.13 -12.28 19.82
N LEU A 177 -18.02 -12.02 19.11
CA LEU A 177 -17.91 -12.33 17.67
C LEU A 177 -17.59 -13.79 17.37
N TYR A 178 -16.73 -14.45 18.16
CA TYR A 178 -16.30 -15.83 17.91
C TYR A 178 -16.95 -16.84 18.86
N GLN A 179 -17.69 -16.39 19.88
CA GLN A 179 -18.22 -17.23 20.96
C GLN A 179 -17.12 -18.04 21.66
N ARG A 180 -15.90 -17.49 21.68
CA ARG A 180 -14.69 -18.10 22.21
C ARG A 180 -13.73 -17.01 22.69
N PRO A 181 -12.94 -17.27 23.74
CA PRO A 181 -11.88 -16.37 24.14
C PRO A 181 -10.76 -16.33 23.08
N PRO A 182 -10.02 -15.22 22.94
CA PRO A 182 -8.92 -15.07 21.98
C PRO A 182 -7.90 -16.21 22.02
N GLY A 183 -7.54 -16.69 23.21
CA GLY A 183 -6.57 -17.78 23.39
C GLY A 183 -7.00 -19.10 22.76
N ALA A 184 -8.31 -19.38 22.69
CA ALA A 184 -8.83 -20.58 22.05
C ALA A 184 -8.71 -20.57 20.52
N LEU A 185 -8.39 -19.41 19.93
CA LEU A 185 -8.11 -19.27 18.49
C LEU A 185 -6.64 -19.52 18.15
N ARG A 186 -5.76 -19.59 19.15
CA ARG A 186 -4.35 -19.92 18.98
C ARG A 186 -4.20 -21.41 18.67
N ARG A 187 -3.22 -21.76 17.83
CA ARG A 187 -2.90 -23.18 17.56
C ARG A 187 -2.40 -23.84 18.85
N LYS A 188 -2.92 -25.03 19.18
CA LYS A 188 -2.67 -25.76 20.45
C LYS A 188 -1.19 -26.00 20.79
N GLN A 189 -0.26 -25.92 19.83
CA GLN A 189 1.19 -26.16 20.03
C GLN A 189 2.03 -24.87 20.15
N ALA A 190 1.42 -23.68 20.12
CA ALA A 190 2.16 -22.42 20.21
C ALA A 190 2.18 -21.90 21.65
N VAL A 191 3.28 -22.16 22.38
CA VAL A 191 3.57 -21.52 23.67
C VAL A 191 3.85 -20.04 23.44
N GLU A 192 3.30 -19.16 24.29
CA GLU A 192 3.53 -17.71 24.19
C GLU A 192 4.99 -17.35 24.49
N THR A 193 5.51 -16.32 23.83
CA THR A 193 6.84 -15.77 24.10
C THR A 193 6.73 -14.48 24.91
N THR A 194 7.78 -14.03 25.61
CA THR A 194 7.75 -12.74 26.32
C THR A 194 7.70 -11.56 25.35
N ALA A 195 7.26 -10.37 25.80
CA ALA A 195 7.20 -9.17 24.97
C ALA A 195 8.58 -8.76 24.40
N SER A 196 9.64 -8.83 25.21
CA SER A 196 11.03 -8.61 24.77
C SER A 196 11.44 -9.62 23.69
N ALA A 197 11.12 -10.90 23.84
CA ALA A 197 11.42 -11.91 22.82
C ALA A 197 10.65 -11.65 21.50
N VAL A 198 9.46 -11.04 21.54
CA VAL A 198 8.72 -10.65 20.33
C VAL A 198 9.41 -9.51 19.60
N ALA A 199 9.90 -8.50 20.33
CA ALA A 199 10.65 -7.39 19.75
C ALA A 199 11.94 -7.87 19.07
N ASP A 200 12.67 -8.78 19.72
CA ASP A 200 13.96 -9.29 19.23
C ASP A 200 13.80 -10.29 18.07
N ALA A 201 12.89 -11.27 18.21
CA ALA A 201 12.65 -12.27 17.17
C ALA A 201 11.98 -11.62 15.94
N GLY A 202 11.08 -10.68 16.19
CA GLY A 202 10.19 -10.06 15.23
C GLY A 202 8.90 -10.84 15.02
N VAL A 203 7.94 -10.17 14.40
CA VAL A 203 6.63 -10.71 14.03
C VAL A 203 6.63 -11.06 12.55
N THR A 204 6.19 -12.28 12.19
CA THR A 204 6.03 -12.68 10.79
C THR A 204 4.56 -12.73 10.42
N LEU A 205 4.18 -12.00 9.36
CA LEU A 205 2.83 -11.94 8.82
C LEU A 205 2.83 -12.28 7.33
N ARG A 206 1.72 -12.84 6.87
CA ARG A 206 1.50 -13.12 5.44
C ARG A 206 0.51 -12.12 4.85
N LEU A 207 0.94 -11.40 3.82
CA LEU A 207 0.08 -10.48 3.06
C LEU A 207 -0.29 -11.15 1.75
N ARG A 208 -1.55 -11.58 1.61
CA ARG A 208 -2.03 -12.16 0.35
C ARG A 208 -2.23 -11.10 -0.72
N TYR A 209 -1.95 -11.49 -1.96
CA TYR A 209 -2.25 -10.71 -3.16
C TYR A 209 -3.09 -11.55 -4.13
N ARG A 210 -3.71 -10.90 -5.12
CA ARG A 210 -4.33 -11.58 -6.26
C ARG A 210 -3.26 -11.91 -7.30
N PRO A 211 -3.03 -13.18 -7.66
CA PRO A 211 -2.09 -13.50 -8.73
C PRO A 211 -2.61 -13.00 -10.08
N PRO A 212 -1.73 -12.76 -11.08
CA PRO A 212 -0.26 -12.89 -10.99
C PRO A 212 0.41 -11.72 -10.24
N TYR A 213 1.68 -11.91 -9.88
CA TYR A 213 2.50 -10.88 -9.24
C TYR A 213 3.94 -10.94 -9.80
N ASP A 214 4.38 -9.87 -10.46
CA ASP A 214 5.72 -9.74 -11.02
C ASP A 214 6.71 -9.27 -9.94
N TRP A 215 7.20 -10.25 -9.16
CA TRP A 215 8.12 -10.01 -8.05
C TRP A 215 9.48 -9.51 -8.51
N ALA A 216 9.97 -10.02 -9.65
CA ALA A 216 11.24 -9.61 -10.22
C ALA A 216 11.23 -8.12 -10.63
N ALA A 217 10.16 -7.65 -11.28
CA ALA A 217 10.02 -6.24 -11.62
C ALA A 217 9.92 -5.35 -10.38
N MET A 218 9.21 -5.79 -9.32
CA MET A 218 9.14 -5.06 -8.05
C MET A 218 10.53 -4.93 -7.40
N LEU A 219 11.29 -6.01 -7.30
CA LEU A 219 12.64 -5.98 -6.72
C LEU A 219 13.62 -5.18 -7.58
N SER A 220 13.53 -5.28 -8.91
CA SER A 220 14.35 -4.46 -9.82
C SER A 220 14.10 -2.97 -9.60
N TYR A 221 12.83 -2.55 -9.50
CA TYR A 221 12.47 -1.17 -9.20
C TYR A 221 13.05 -0.69 -7.85
N LEU A 222 12.92 -1.49 -6.79
CA LEU A 222 13.39 -1.17 -5.45
C LEU A 222 14.93 -1.15 -5.39
N SER A 223 15.59 -2.13 -6.01
CA SER A 223 17.06 -2.24 -6.05
C SER A 223 17.71 -1.04 -6.73
N ALA A 224 17.16 -0.61 -7.88
CA ALA A 224 17.64 0.56 -8.60
C ALA A 224 17.59 1.85 -7.75
N ARG A 225 16.75 1.90 -6.72
CA ARG A 225 16.49 3.08 -5.88
C ARG A 225 16.91 2.91 -4.42
N ALA A 226 17.48 1.77 -4.04
CA ALA A 226 17.80 1.43 -2.66
C ALA A 226 18.80 2.42 -2.05
N ILE A 227 18.47 3.04 -0.91
CA ILE A 227 19.42 3.93 -0.22
C ILE A 227 20.36 3.11 0.65
N GLN A 228 21.66 3.26 0.42
CA GLN A 228 22.70 2.64 1.24
C GLN A 228 22.52 2.98 2.72
N GLY A 229 22.54 1.95 3.59
CA GLY A 229 22.35 2.09 5.03
C GLY A 229 20.89 2.14 5.50
N VAL A 230 19.92 2.28 4.59
CA VAL A 230 18.47 2.29 4.88
C VAL A 230 17.79 1.07 4.26
N GLU A 231 18.18 0.69 3.05
CA GLU A 231 17.55 -0.37 2.27
C GLU A 231 18.60 -1.32 1.70
N GLN A 232 18.22 -2.58 1.61
CA GLN A 232 18.96 -3.63 0.92
C GLN A 232 17.99 -4.48 0.12
N VAL A 233 18.38 -4.77 -1.11
CA VAL A 233 17.56 -5.57 -2.04
C VAL A 233 18.47 -6.63 -2.64
N SER A 234 18.05 -7.88 -2.51
CA SER A 234 18.60 -9.02 -3.26
C SER A 234 17.55 -9.55 -4.22
N ASP A 235 17.87 -10.56 -5.00
CA ASP A 235 16.95 -11.18 -5.96
C ASP A 235 15.73 -11.85 -5.32
N THR A 236 15.78 -12.10 -4.00
CA THR A 236 14.73 -12.83 -3.27
C THR A 236 14.15 -12.04 -2.10
N ARG A 237 14.71 -10.87 -1.76
CA ARG A 237 14.41 -10.19 -0.51
C ARG A 237 14.53 -8.67 -0.61
N TYR A 238 13.57 -7.98 -0.02
CA TYR A 238 13.68 -6.57 0.34
C TYR A 238 13.84 -6.44 1.86
N LEU A 239 14.79 -5.63 2.31
CA LEU A 239 15.05 -5.37 3.72
C LEU A 239 15.28 -3.88 3.92
N ARG A 240 14.64 -3.27 4.94
CA ARG A 240 14.87 -1.86 5.26
C ARG A 240 14.84 -1.56 6.76
N THR A 241 15.42 -0.43 7.14
CA THR A 241 15.09 0.26 8.38
C THR A 241 13.80 1.05 8.22
N ALA A 242 13.05 1.21 9.30
CA ALA A 242 11.82 1.99 9.33
C ALA A 242 11.72 2.77 10.63
N SER A 243 11.32 4.03 10.56
CA SER A 243 10.96 4.85 11.71
C SER A 243 9.44 4.95 11.82
N GLN A 244 8.93 4.74 13.03
CA GLN A 244 7.51 4.88 13.37
C GLN A 244 7.39 5.35 14.82
N ASP A 245 6.63 6.42 15.03
CA ASP A 245 6.33 7.04 16.32
C ASP A 245 7.55 7.44 17.17
N GLY A 246 8.74 7.59 16.56
CA GLY A 246 10.02 7.85 17.25
C GLY A 246 10.83 6.60 17.62
N ALA A 247 10.37 5.40 17.23
CA ALA A 247 11.15 4.17 17.34
C ALA A 247 11.62 3.74 15.95
N VAL A 248 12.76 3.06 15.90
CA VAL A 248 13.31 2.50 14.67
C VAL A 248 13.39 0.98 14.78
N GLY A 249 13.11 0.30 13.69
CA GLY A 249 13.24 -1.14 13.57
C GLY A 249 13.47 -1.55 12.13
N THR A 250 13.29 -2.84 11.84
CA THR A 250 13.53 -3.41 10.51
C THR A 250 12.32 -4.14 9.96
N VAL A 251 12.20 -4.10 8.63
CA VAL A 251 11.15 -4.77 7.88
C VAL A 251 11.79 -5.53 6.73
N GLU A 252 11.53 -6.83 6.71
CA GLU A 252 11.97 -7.74 5.67
C GLU A 252 10.74 -8.29 4.93
N VAL A 253 10.82 -8.34 3.61
CA VAL A 253 9.76 -8.84 2.73
C VAL A 253 10.35 -9.86 1.75
N THR A 254 9.76 -11.05 1.71
CA THR A 254 10.07 -12.12 0.75
C THR A 254 8.78 -12.62 0.09
N HIS A 255 8.92 -13.41 -0.98
CA HIS A 255 7.80 -13.87 -1.80
C HIS A 255 7.56 -15.38 -1.64
N GLU A 256 6.33 -15.79 -1.39
CA GLU A 256 5.89 -17.19 -1.34
C GLU A 256 4.84 -17.41 -2.46
N PRO A 257 5.27 -17.53 -3.74
CA PRO A 257 4.35 -17.57 -4.89
C PRO A 257 3.36 -18.74 -4.84
N ALA A 258 3.78 -19.90 -4.32
CA ALA A 258 2.93 -21.07 -4.16
C ALA A 258 1.69 -20.84 -3.28
N ARG A 259 1.67 -19.77 -2.47
CA ARG A 259 0.54 -19.39 -1.61
C ARG A 259 -0.01 -18.00 -1.88
N ASN A 260 0.43 -17.37 -2.97
CA ASN A 260 -0.02 -16.02 -3.40
C ASN A 260 0.13 -14.96 -2.31
N ASN A 261 1.28 -14.93 -1.64
CA ASN A 261 1.52 -14.04 -0.51
C ASN A 261 2.96 -13.52 -0.45
N LEU A 262 3.10 -12.35 0.15
CA LEU A 262 4.36 -11.81 0.65
C LEU A 262 4.50 -12.20 2.12
N VAL A 263 5.68 -12.64 2.52
CA VAL A 263 6.04 -12.91 3.91
C VAL A 263 6.76 -11.69 4.44
N VAL A 264 6.20 -11.08 5.48
CA VAL A 264 6.69 -9.84 6.07
C VAL A 264 7.16 -10.12 7.48
N LYS A 265 8.45 -9.91 7.73
CA LYS A 265 9.03 -10.01 9.08
C LYS A 265 9.33 -8.61 9.59
N ILE A 266 8.75 -8.25 10.72
CA ILE A 266 8.84 -6.93 11.34
C ILE A 266 9.52 -7.07 12.69
N ARG A 267 10.67 -6.42 12.88
CA ARG A 267 11.34 -6.30 14.17
C ARG A 267 11.23 -4.86 14.61
N PHE A 268 10.41 -4.59 15.62
CA PHE A 268 10.13 -3.25 16.09
C PHE A 268 10.02 -3.23 17.61
N PRO A 269 10.50 -2.17 18.30
CA PRO A 269 10.45 -2.10 19.76
C PRO A 269 9.02 -2.01 20.31
N ARG A 270 8.12 -1.39 19.53
CA ARG A 270 6.71 -1.16 19.90
C ARG A 270 5.77 -1.90 18.98
N VAL A 271 4.94 -2.75 19.56
CA VAL A 271 3.97 -3.56 18.80
C VAL A 271 2.80 -2.72 18.25
N GLN A 272 2.50 -1.57 18.86
CA GLN A 272 1.45 -0.65 18.41
C GLN A 272 1.76 -0.05 17.04
N SER A 273 3.03 -0.05 16.64
CA SER A 273 3.46 0.40 15.31
C SER A 273 3.17 -0.62 14.19
N LEU A 274 2.80 -1.87 14.53
CA LEU A 274 2.61 -2.94 13.55
C LEU A 274 1.54 -2.64 12.48
N PRO A 275 0.33 -2.11 12.80
CA PRO A 275 -0.67 -1.78 11.79
C PRO A 275 -0.15 -0.77 10.75
N ALA A 276 0.47 0.32 11.21
CA ALA A 276 1.03 1.35 10.34
C ALA A 276 2.16 0.79 9.45
N ILE A 277 3.05 -0.04 10.02
CA ILE A 277 4.11 -0.70 9.27
C ILE A 277 3.53 -1.64 8.21
N VAL A 278 2.53 -2.46 8.56
CA VAL A 278 1.86 -3.36 7.62
C VAL A 278 1.16 -2.58 6.51
N ALA A 279 0.50 -1.46 6.83
CA ALA A 279 -0.12 -0.58 5.85
C ALA A 279 0.91 -0.02 4.86
N ARG A 280 2.08 0.42 5.34
CA ARG A 280 3.20 0.87 4.49
C ARG A 280 3.74 -0.24 3.60
N VAL A 281 3.90 -1.46 4.12
CA VAL A 281 4.30 -2.61 3.29
C VAL A 281 3.26 -2.89 2.21
N ARG A 282 1.97 -2.93 2.56
CA ARG A 282 0.89 -3.10 1.57
C ARG A 282 0.93 -2.03 0.49
N ARG A 283 1.24 -0.79 0.86
CA ARG A 283 1.38 0.36 -0.04
C ARG A 283 2.58 0.22 -0.97
N VAL A 284 3.77 -0.06 -0.45
CA VAL A 284 5.00 -0.20 -1.24
C VAL A 284 4.86 -1.32 -2.26
N PHE A 285 4.33 -2.47 -1.83
CA PHE A 285 4.20 -3.66 -2.66
C PHE A 285 2.87 -3.77 -3.41
N ASP A 286 1.96 -2.80 -3.26
CA ASP A 286 0.70 -2.75 -4.00
C ASP A 286 -0.12 -4.05 -3.97
N VAL A 287 -0.12 -4.76 -2.83
CA VAL A 287 -0.72 -6.11 -2.74
C VAL A 287 -2.24 -6.10 -2.89
N GLY A 288 -2.87 -4.94 -2.68
CA GLY A 288 -4.31 -4.72 -2.81
C GLY A 288 -4.79 -4.45 -4.25
N ALA A 289 -3.90 -4.30 -5.22
CA ALA A 289 -4.30 -4.06 -6.61
C ALA A 289 -5.06 -5.25 -7.22
N ASP A 290 -6.10 -4.91 -7.99
CA ASP A 290 -6.84 -5.86 -8.82
C ASP A 290 -6.30 -5.81 -10.25
N ILE A 291 -5.17 -6.48 -10.46
CA ILE A 291 -4.42 -6.36 -11.73
C ILE A 291 -5.17 -6.95 -12.93
N GLU A 292 -6.11 -7.86 -12.69
CA GLU A 292 -6.99 -8.41 -13.72
C GLU A 292 -7.93 -7.31 -14.25
N VAL A 293 -8.65 -6.62 -13.35
CA VAL A 293 -9.56 -5.53 -13.74
C VAL A 293 -8.82 -4.37 -14.39
N ILE A 294 -7.64 -4.02 -13.84
CA ILE A 294 -6.79 -2.95 -14.38
C ILE A 294 -6.28 -3.36 -15.77
N GLY A 295 -5.78 -4.58 -15.92
CA GLY A 295 -5.27 -5.11 -17.17
C GLY A 295 -6.34 -5.21 -18.25
N GLU A 296 -7.54 -5.72 -17.92
CA GLU A 296 -8.69 -5.76 -18.82
C GLU A 296 -9.10 -4.36 -19.31
N HIS A 297 -9.08 -3.36 -18.42
CA HIS A 297 -9.40 -2.00 -18.79
C HIS A 297 -8.31 -1.39 -19.70
N LEU A 298 -7.05 -1.47 -19.31
CA LEU A 298 -5.94 -0.88 -20.08
C LEU A 298 -5.73 -1.58 -21.42
N SER A 299 -6.05 -2.87 -21.53
CA SER A 299 -5.93 -3.63 -22.79
C SER A 299 -6.98 -3.26 -23.84
N LYS A 300 -7.95 -2.39 -23.52
CA LYS A 300 -8.85 -1.80 -24.51
C LYS A 300 -8.14 -0.82 -25.43
N ASP A 301 -7.04 -0.24 -24.98
CA ASP A 301 -6.17 0.59 -25.78
C ASP A 301 -5.17 -0.29 -26.56
N PRO A 302 -5.15 -0.25 -27.91
CA PRO A 302 -4.27 -1.11 -28.71
C PRO A 302 -2.77 -0.90 -28.46
N PHE A 303 -2.36 0.28 -27.99
CA PHE A 303 -0.97 0.59 -27.67
C PHE A 303 -0.56 0.01 -26.32
N LEU A 304 -1.43 0.03 -25.30
CA LEU A 304 -1.13 -0.59 -24.01
C LEU A 304 -1.33 -2.10 -23.98
N ALA A 305 -2.28 -2.65 -24.75
CA ALA A 305 -2.58 -4.09 -24.79
C ALA A 305 -1.33 -5.00 -24.85
N PRO A 306 -0.37 -4.80 -25.79
CA PRO A 306 0.85 -5.63 -25.82
C PRO A 306 1.74 -5.43 -24.58
N LEU A 307 1.81 -4.21 -24.02
CA LEU A 307 2.62 -3.93 -22.83
C LEU A 307 2.02 -4.56 -21.56
N VAL A 308 0.70 -4.64 -21.48
CA VAL A 308 -0.03 -5.33 -20.41
C VAL A 308 0.15 -6.84 -20.54
N ALA A 309 -0.01 -7.40 -21.74
CA ALA A 309 0.16 -8.83 -22.01
C ALA A 309 1.59 -9.31 -21.71
N LEU A 310 2.61 -8.48 -21.94
CA LEU A 310 4.01 -8.80 -21.63
C LEU A 310 4.26 -8.93 -20.12
N ARG A 311 3.54 -8.16 -19.28
CA ARG A 311 3.74 -8.15 -17.82
C ARG A 311 2.40 -8.11 -17.05
N PRO A 312 1.61 -9.19 -17.08
CA PRO A 312 0.27 -9.20 -16.47
C PRO A 312 0.29 -9.12 -14.94
N GLY A 313 1.42 -9.40 -14.29
CA GLY A 313 1.61 -9.29 -12.84
C GLY A 313 2.22 -7.97 -12.38
N LEU A 314 2.46 -7.02 -13.28
CA LEU A 314 3.15 -5.77 -12.97
C LEU A 314 2.37 -4.97 -11.94
N ARG A 315 3.04 -4.55 -10.88
CA ARG A 315 2.47 -3.67 -9.84
C ARG A 315 2.95 -2.25 -10.05
N ALA A 316 2.24 -1.28 -9.49
CA ALA A 316 2.75 0.07 -9.35
C ALA A 316 3.41 0.21 -7.97
N PRO A 317 4.74 0.18 -7.82
CA PRO A 317 5.40 0.40 -6.53
C PRO A 317 4.92 1.68 -5.83
N GLY A 318 4.61 1.58 -4.54
CA GLY A 318 4.32 2.74 -3.71
C GLY A 318 5.57 3.36 -3.10
N ALA A 319 5.37 4.19 -2.08
CA ALA A 319 6.43 4.72 -1.23
C ALA A 319 6.27 4.28 0.23
N TRP A 320 7.39 4.13 0.93
CA TRP A 320 7.39 3.82 2.36
C TRP A 320 6.82 4.96 3.18
N ASP A 321 7.28 6.17 2.88
CA ASP A 321 6.89 7.41 3.52
C ASP A 321 6.82 8.52 2.46
N GLY A 322 5.87 9.44 2.63
CA GLY A 322 5.61 10.50 1.66
C GLY A 322 6.72 11.56 1.62
N PHE A 323 7.23 11.94 2.79
CA PHE A 323 8.35 12.88 2.88
C PHE A 323 9.63 12.27 2.30
N GLU A 324 9.93 11.02 2.66
CA GLU A 324 11.05 10.27 2.09
C GLU A 324 10.99 10.24 0.55
N LEU A 325 9.82 9.94 -0.03
CA LEU A 325 9.64 9.95 -1.47
C LEU A 325 9.85 11.34 -2.08
N ALA A 326 9.24 12.38 -1.49
CA ALA A 326 9.34 13.72 -2.02
C ALA A 326 10.79 14.24 -2.01
N VAL A 327 11.56 13.91 -0.96
CA VAL A 327 13.00 14.15 -0.93
C VAL A 327 13.70 13.44 -2.08
N ARG A 328 13.44 12.13 -2.27
CA ARG A 328 14.02 11.36 -3.39
C ARG A 328 13.66 11.96 -4.75
N ALA A 329 12.44 12.47 -4.92
CA ALA A 329 12.00 13.10 -6.16
C ALA A 329 12.80 14.39 -6.44
N ILE A 330 12.99 15.26 -5.45
CA ILE A 330 13.81 16.48 -5.58
C ILE A 330 15.28 16.13 -5.87
N LEU A 331 15.83 15.12 -5.19
CA LEU A 331 17.20 14.65 -5.44
C LEU A 331 17.38 14.12 -6.87
N GLY A 332 16.33 13.50 -7.42
CA GLY A 332 16.30 12.94 -8.76
C GLY A 332 16.01 13.94 -9.89
N GLN A 333 15.66 15.19 -9.58
CA GLN A 333 15.42 16.20 -10.61
C GLN A 333 16.67 16.40 -11.48
N GLN A 334 16.49 16.27 -12.79
CA GLN A 334 17.50 16.51 -13.83
C GLN A 334 18.77 15.63 -13.74
N VAL A 335 18.71 14.50 -13.04
CA VAL A 335 19.85 13.57 -12.89
C VAL A 335 19.42 12.13 -13.12
N THR A 336 20.39 11.24 -13.30
CA THR A 336 20.11 9.79 -13.41
C THR A 336 19.63 9.21 -12.08
N VAL A 337 18.94 8.07 -12.13
CA VAL A 337 18.51 7.33 -10.92
C VAL A 337 19.70 6.96 -10.03
N GLU A 338 20.84 6.57 -10.63
CA GLU A 338 22.06 6.24 -9.88
C GLU A 338 22.63 7.47 -9.14
N ALA A 339 22.68 8.63 -9.80
CA ALA A 339 23.13 9.87 -9.18
C ALA A 339 22.19 10.31 -8.05
N ALA A 340 20.88 10.20 -8.25
CA ALA A 340 19.87 10.46 -7.23
C ALA A 340 20.04 9.55 -6.00
N ARG A 341 20.29 8.26 -6.22
CA ARG A 341 20.56 7.27 -5.17
C ARG A 341 21.80 7.63 -4.35
N LYS A 342 22.90 8.03 -5.02
CA LYS A 342 24.13 8.48 -4.34
C LYS A 342 23.89 9.73 -3.50
N LEU A 343 23.14 10.71 -4.01
CA LEU A 343 22.75 11.90 -3.24
C LEU A 343 21.88 11.56 -2.03
N ALA A 344 20.95 10.61 -2.18
CA ALA A 344 20.10 10.17 -1.09
C ALA A 344 20.91 9.48 0.02
N GLY A 345 21.90 8.66 -0.33
CA GLY A 345 22.85 8.09 0.63
C GLY A 345 23.63 9.17 1.39
N LYS A 346 24.15 10.19 0.68
CA LYS A 346 24.83 11.32 1.33
C LYS A 346 23.90 12.10 2.27
N LEU A 347 22.67 12.38 1.85
CA LEU A 347 21.67 13.07 2.67
C LEU A 347 21.33 12.27 3.94
N VAL A 348 21.19 10.95 3.82
CA VAL A 348 20.94 10.08 4.97
C VAL A 348 22.13 10.06 5.93
N VAL A 349 23.36 10.09 5.43
CA VAL A 349 24.55 10.19 6.30
C VAL A 349 24.64 11.54 6.99
N LEU A 350 24.34 12.62 6.26
CA LEU A 350 24.46 14.00 6.72
C LEU A 350 23.37 14.39 7.72
N CYS A 351 22.12 14.02 7.46
CA CYS A 351 20.96 14.43 8.25
C CYS A 351 20.45 13.34 9.19
N GLY A 352 20.76 12.06 8.92
CA GLY A 352 20.30 10.95 9.74
C GLY A 352 20.99 10.89 11.10
N ASP A 353 20.38 10.17 12.02
CA ASP A 353 20.98 9.89 13.33
C ASP A 353 22.24 9.03 13.20
N ALA A 354 22.97 8.89 14.31
CA ALA A 354 24.14 8.02 14.39
C ALA A 354 23.78 6.57 13.99
N PRO A 355 24.75 5.81 13.44
CA PRO A 355 24.55 4.39 13.16
C PRO A 355 24.00 3.64 14.38
N MET A 356 22.96 2.86 14.18
CA MET A 356 22.33 2.09 15.24
C MET A 356 22.95 0.70 15.32
N GLU A 357 23.17 0.25 16.56
CA GLU A 357 23.62 -1.11 16.85
C GLU A 357 22.49 -2.14 16.69
N GLY A 358 22.85 -3.42 16.53
CA GLY A 358 21.88 -4.52 16.42
C GLY A 358 21.10 -4.61 15.10
N LEU A 359 21.37 -3.72 14.15
CA LEU A 359 20.80 -3.82 12.80
C LEU A 359 21.46 -4.94 11.98
N PRO A 360 20.72 -5.56 11.03
CA PRO A 360 21.31 -6.47 10.07
C PRO A 360 22.47 -5.82 9.28
N PRO A 361 23.51 -6.60 8.91
CA PRO A 361 24.64 -6.08 8.14
C PRO A 361 24.20 -5.29 6.91
N GLY A 362 24.78 -4.10 6.70
CA GLY A 362 24.46 -3.18 5.60
C GLY A 362 23.32 -2.20 5.87
N LEU A 363 22.56 -2.37 6.95
CA LEU A 363 21.66 -1.36 7.50
C LEU A 363 22.38 -0.64 8.64
N SER A 364 22.22 0.68 8.71
CA SER A 364 22.87 1.48 9.76
C SER A 364 21.97 2.55 10.36
N ARG A 365 20.97 3.05 9.64
CA ARG A 365 20.16 4.18 10.15
C ARG A 365 18.80 4.27 9.49
N ALA A 366 17.89 5.04 10.09
CA ALA A 366 16.62 5.42 9.47
C ALA A 366 16.81 6.57 8.47
N PHE A 367 15.82 6.76 7.60
CA PHE A 367 15.73 7.96 6.77
C PHE A 367 15.48 9.19 7.68
N PRO A 368 16.11 10.35 7.42
CA PRO A 368 16.00 11.53 8.29
C PRO A 368 14.59 12.10 8.35
N SER A 369 14.20 12.61 9.52
CA SER A 369 12.94 13.32 9.70
C SER A 369 12.97 14.71 9.05
N PRO A 370 11.80 15.32 8.77
CA PRO A 370 11.74 16.71 8.30
C PRO A 370 12.52 17.68 9.20
N LYS A 371 12.41 17.51 10.52
CA LYS A 371 13.14 18.31 11.52
C LYS A 371 14.64 18.29 11.29
N ARG A 372 15.23 17.09 11.12
CA ARG A 372 16.66 16.93 10.87
C ARG A 372 17.09 17.60 9.57
N VAL A 373 16.30 17.49 8.50
CA VAL A 373 16.60 18.15 7.22
C VAL A 373 16.56 19.68 7.36
N VAL A 374 15.65 20.24 8.15
CA VAL A 374 15.58 21.69 8.42
C VAL A 374 16.76 22.18 9.26
N GLU A 375 17.20 21.42 10.26
CA GLU A 375 18.27 21.82 11.18
C GLU A 375 19.68 21.67 10.58
N THR A 376 19.88 20.74 9.65
CA THR A 376 21.23 20.38 9.15
C THR A 376 21.68 21.27 7.99
N ASP A 377 22.91 21.79 8.00
CA ASP A 377 23.46 22.45 6.80
C ASP A 377 23.64 21.46 5.64
N LEU A 378 23.02 21.76 4.50
CA LEU A 378 23.09 20.94 3.29
C LEU A 378 24.25 21.35 2.36
N GLY A 379 25.15 22.23 2.81
CA GLY A 379 26.34 22.69 2.08
C GLY A 379 27.14 21.55 1.45
N ALA A 380 27.39 20.48 2.21
CA ALA A 380 28.13 19.29 1.79
C ALA A 380 27.39 18.39 0.79
N LEU A 381 26.09 18.61 0.56
CA LEU A 381 25.33 17.87 -0.44
C LEU A 381 25.72 18.40 -1.83
N GLY A 382 26.44 17.61 -2.62
CA GLY A 382 27.00 18.01 -3.93
C GLY A 382 25.92 18.25 -5.00
N MET A 383 25.11 19.29 -4.85
CA MET A 383 24.02 19.67 -5.74
C MET A 383 23.78 21.20 -5.74
N PRO A 384 23.08 21.76 -6.74
CA PRO A 384 22.79 23.18 -6.83
C PRO A 384 22.05 23.75 -5.61
N SER A 385 22.36 25.00 -5.25
CA SER A 385 21.74 25.71 -4.11
C SER A 385 20.22 25.80 -4.20
N ALA A 386 19.67 25.94 -5.40
CA ALA A 386 18.21 25.93 -5.61
C ALA A 386 17.54 24.61 -5.18
N ARG A 387 18.18 23.46 -5.44
CA ARG A 387 17.65 22.15 -5.01
C ARG A 387 17.80 21.95 -3.51
N LYS A 388 18.90 22.42 -2.90
CA LYS A 388 19.04 22.45 -1.43
C LYS A 388 17.94 23.29 -0.77
N ALA A 389 17.66 24.47 -1.30
CA ALA A 389 16.57 25.32 -0.83
C ALA A 389 15.20 24.64 -0.99
N SER A 390 15.00 23.86 -2.06
CA SER A 390 13.77 23.10 -2.28
C SER A 390 13.60 21.97 -1.25
N LEU A 391 14.68 21.26 -0.89
CA LEU A 391 14.66 20.28 0.21
C LEU A 391 14.30 20.92 1.56
N LYS A 392 14.86 22.10 1.85
CA LYS A 392 14.52 22.87 3.06
C LYS A 392 13.05 23.28 3.07
N ALA A 393 12.55 23.82 1.96
CA ALA A 393 11.14 24.22 1.84
C ALA A 393 10.18 23.03 2.00
N LEU A 394 10.50 21.88 1.38
CA LEU A 394 9.74 20.65 1.54
C LEU A 394 9.70 20.18 3.00
N ALA A 395 10.86 20.18 3.68
CA ALA A 395 10.95 19.76 5.07
C ALA A 395 10.21 20.72 6.02
N GLN A 396 10.26 22.03 5.76
CA GLN A 396 9.47 23.03 6.49
C GLN A 396 7.96 22.82 6.27
N ALA A 397 7.53 22.58 5.03
CA ALA A 397 6.13 22.30 4.73
C ALA A 397 5.63 21.04 5.45
N ALA A 398 6.43 19.98 5.49
CA ALA A 398 6.10 18.74 6.20
C ALA A 398 6.07 18.89 7.73
N LEU A 399 6.82 19.85 8.30
CA LEU A 399 6.74 20.18 9.74
C LEU A 399 5.50 21.03 10.06
N ALA A 400 5.19 22.00 9.20
CA ALA A 400 4.01 22.84 9.35
C ALA A 400 2.71 22.03 9.20
N ASP A 401 2.76 20.99 8.36
CA ASP A 401 1.61 20.16 8.04
C ASP A 401 1.98 18.67 8.05
N PRO A 402 1.79 17.97 9.18
CA PRO A 402 2.02 16.53 9.28
C PRO A 402 1.16 15.69 8.33
N LEU A 403 0.07 16.26 7.78
CA LEU A 403 -0.83 15.60 6.85
C LEU A 403 -0.53 15.95 5.38
N LEU A 404 0.62 16.56 5.09
CA LEU A 404 1.00 16.99 3.74
C LEU A 404 0.96 15.85 2.71
N PHE A 405 1.39 14.66 3.12
CA PHE A 405 1.43 13.46 2.27
C PHE A 405 0.31 12.47 2.57
N HIS A 406 -0.80 12.95 3.11
CA HIS A 406 -2.03 12.18 3.22
C HIS A 406 -3.03 12.61 2.14
N PRO A 407 -3.95 11.71 1.74
CA PRO A 407 -5.06 12.08 0.88
C PRO A 407 -5.83 13.30 1.43
N PHE A 408 -5.91 14.36 0.63
CA PHE A 408 -6.64 15.60 0.93
C PHE A 408 -7.53 16.01 -0.24
N GLY A 409 -8.81 16.27 0.00
CA GLY A 409 -9.70 16.86 -1.02
C GLY A 409 -9.79 16.05 -2.34
N ALA A 410 -9.94 16.70 -3.49
CA ALA A 410 -9.80 16.04 -4.80
C ALA A 410 -8.32 15.79 -5.18
N VAL A 411 -8.05 14.99 -6.22
CA VAL A 411 -6.66 14.70 -6.66
C VAL A 411 -5.95 15.99 -7.10
N GLU A 412 -6.68 16.83 -7.82
CA GLU A 412 -6.24 18.12 -8.34
C GLU A 412 -5.90 19.09 -7.20
N GLU A 413 -6.69 19.10 -6.13
CA GLU A 413 -6.41 19.90 -4.93
C GLU A 413 -5.14 19.41 -4.21
N GLY A 414 -4.97 18.09 -4.10
CA GLY A 414 -3.74 17.49 -3.56
C GLY A 414 -2.50 17.85 -4.38
N ILE A 415 -2.60 17.82 -5.71
CA ILE A 415 -1.53 18.22 -6.62
C ILE A 415 -1.22 19.72 -6.47
N ALA A 416 -2.24 20.58 -6.43
CA ALA A 416 -2.07 22.02 -6.24
C ALA A 416 -1.39 22.34 -4.90
N ARG A 417 -1.77 21.65 -3.82
CA ARG A 417 -1.15 21.75 -2.50
C ARG A 417 0.33 21.33 -2.50
N LEU A 418 0.70 20.30 -3.27
CA LEU A 418 2.12 19.92 -3.41
C LEU A 418 2.91 20.95 -4.23
N ARG A 419 2.30 21.54 -5.27
CA ARG A 419 2.93 22.53 -6.15
C ARG A 419 3.17 23.88 -5.50
N SER A 420 2.51 24.19 -4.38
CA SER A 420 2.81 25.42 -3.62
C SER A 420 4.18 25.37 -2.94
N ILE A 421 4.79 24.19 -2.84
CA ILE A 421 6.12 24.00 -2.26
C ILE A 421 7.18 24.41 -3.28
N ARG A 422 8.07 25.32 -2.87
CA ARG A 422 9.18 25.79 -3.71
C ARG A 422 10.00 24.60 -4.24
N GLY A 423 10.14 24.53 -5.55
CA GLY A 423 10.90 23.48 -6.24
C GLY A 423 10.12 22.19 -6.55
N VAL A 424 8.83 22.14 -6.21
CA VAL A 424 7.92 21.05 -6.58
C VAL A 424 7.07 21.50 -7.77
N GLY A 425 7.46 21.06 -8.97
CA GLY A 425 6.68 21.28 -10.20
C GLY A 425 5.61 20.20 -10.42
N GLU A 426 4.80 20.35 -11.48
CA GLU A 426 3.72 19.43 -11.87
C GLU A 426 4.19 17.96 -11.89
N TRP A 427 5.30 17.67 -12.58
CA TRP A 427 5.88 16.32 -12.63
C TRP A 427 6.16 15.73 -11.24
N THR A 428 6.72 16.54 -10.33
CA THR A 428 7.07 16.07 -8.98
C THR A 428 5.82 15.83 -8.15
N ALA A 429 4.81 16.71 -8.25
CA ALA A 429 3.53 16.56 -7.57
C ALA A 429 2.76 15.31 -8.05
N GLN A 430 2.67 15.09 -9.37
CA GLN A 430 2.07 13.89 -9.96
C GLN A 430 2.81 12.61 -9.54
N TYR A 431 4.15 12.64 -9.51
CA TYR A 431 4.95 11.51 -9.06
C TYR A 431 4.73 11.19 -7.58
N ILE A 432 4.61 12.21 -6.72
CA ILE A 432 4.26 12.06 -5.30
C ILE A 432 2.84 11.49 -5.16
N ALA A 433 1.87 12.01 -5.91
CA ALA A 433 0.49 11.51 -5.90
C ALA A 433 0.43 10.02 -6.29
N LEU A 434 1.12 9.63 -7.37
CA LEU A 434 1.18 8.25 -7.84
C LEU A 434 1.81 7.30 -6.81
N ARG A 435 2.99 7.66 -6.27
CA ARG A 435 3.79 6.74 -5.45
C ARG A 435 3.42 6.80 -3.97
N ALA A 436 3.31 7.98 -3.37
CA ALA A 436 3.03 8.15 -1.94
C ALA A 436 1.55 8.13 -1.62
N LEU A 437 0.73 8.87 -2.35
CA LEU A 437 -0.72 8.96 -2.11
C LEU A 437 -1.50 7.78 -2.71
N ARG A 438 -0.86 7.01 -3.61
CA ARG A 438 -1.49 5.91 -4.36
C ARG A 438 -2.66 6.37 -5.21
N GLU A 439 -2.61 7.60 -5.72
CA GLU A 439 -3.60 8.10 -6.68
C GLU A 439 -3.43 7.33 -8.00
N THR A 440 -4.41 6.50 -8.32
CA THR A 440 -4.37 5.54 -9.43
C THR A 440 -4.49 6.21 -10.79
N ASP A 441 -4.92 7.46 -10.79
CA ASP A 441 -5.11 8.29 -11.97
C ASP A 441 -4.07 9.43 -12.09
N ALA A 442 -3.11 9.49 -11.15
CA ALA A 442 -1.98 10.41 -11.26
C ALA A 442 -1.07 9.99 -12.40
N PHE A 443 -0.58 10.98 -13.16
CA PHE A 443 0.12 10.72 -14.42
C PHE A 443 1.17 11.80 -14.72
N PRO A 444 2.46 11.56 -14.46
CA PRO A 444 3.51 12.55 -14.68
C PRO A 444 3.89 12.62 -16.17
N ALA A 445 3.01 13.15 -17.02
CA ALA A 445 3.13 13.08 -18.49
C ALA A 445 4.43 13.68 -19.07
N SER A 446 5.04 14.65 -18.39
CA SER A 446 6.33 15.23 -18.82
C SER A 446 7.55 14.38 -18.46
N ASP A 447 7.35 13.15 -17.96
CA ASP A 447 8.43 12.23 -17.63
C ASP A 447 9.14 11.73 -18.89
N VAL A 448 10.46 11.89 -18.93
CA VAL A 448 11.27 11.57 -20.12
C VAL A 448 11.19 10.10 -20.51
N ALA A 449 11.04 9.17 -19.55
CA ALA A 449 10.93 7.74 -19.85
C ALA A 449 9.53 7.41 -20.38
N LEU A 450 8.47 8.06 -19.88
CA LEU A 450 7.12 7.93 -20.45
C LEU A 450 7.07 8.44 -21.90
N LEU A 451 7.60 9.65 -22.15
CA LEU A 451 7.65 10.21 -23.50
C LEU A 451 8.50 9.36 -24.46
N ARG A 452 9.58 8.73 -23.97
CA ARG A 452 10.41 7.84 -24.79
C ARG A 452 9.70 6.53 -25.12
N SER A 453 8.99 5.96 -24.15
CA SER A 453 8.23 4.72 -24.31
C SER A 453 7.00 4.90 -25.21
N ALA A 454 6.42 6.11 -25.21
CA ALA A 454 5.31 6.48 -26.08
C ALA A 454 5.72 7.00 -27.47
N ALA A 455 7.00 6.89 -27.84
CA ALA A 455 7.49 7.32 -29.14
C ALA A 455 6.86 6.51 -30.28
N THR A 456 6.70 7.15 -31.45
CA THR A 456 6.22 6.47 -32.67
C THR A 456 7.25 5.47 -33.18
N ASP A 457 6.88 4.64 -34.16
CA ASP A 457 7.82 3.72 -34.82
C ASP A 457 8.99 4.46 -35.50
N ALA A 458 8.77 5.71 -35.92
CA ALA A 458 9.80 6.63 -36.42
C ALA A 458 10.72 7.18 -35.31
N GLY A 459 10.45 6.89 -34.04
CA GLY A 459 11.23 7.33 -32.88
C GLY A 459 10.89 8.73 -32.38
N GLU A 460 9.86 9.37 -32.91
CA GLU A 460 9.42 10.71 -32.50
C GLU A 460 8.68 10.64 -31.17
N ARG A 461 9.07 11.46 -30.20
CA ARG A 461 8.44 11.51 -28.89
C ARG A 461 7.23 12.46 -28.94
N PRO A 462 6.08 12.09 -28.36
CA PRO A 462 4.96 13.00 -28.21
C PRO A 462 5.33 14.19 -27.31
N SER A 463 4.56 15.28 -27.40
CA SER A 463 4.58 16.31 -26.35
C SER A 463 3.91 15.80 -25.06
N PRO A 464 4.16 16.41 -23.90
CA PRO A 464 3.39 16.10 -22.68
C PRO A 464 1.88 16.25 -22.87
N GLU A 465 1.44 17.25 -23.63
CA GLU A 465 0.03 17.50 -23.96
C GLU A 465 -0.57 16.35 -24.79
N ASP A 466 0.13 15.90 -25.84
CA ASP A 466 -0.30 14.78 -26.67
C ASP A 466 -0.38 13.48 -25.86
N LEU A 467 0.58 13.26 -24.95
CA LEU A 467 0.57 12.09 -24.08
C LEU A 467 -0.59 12.13 -23.07
N ILE A 468 -0.98 13.31 -22.57
CA ILE A 468 -2.18 13.46 -21.73
C ILE A 468 -3.44 13.10 -22.51
N LEU A 469 -3.59 13.61 -23.74
CA LEU A 469 -4.74 13.31 -24.60
C LEU A 469 -4.82 11.80 -24.90
N ARG A 470 -3.69 11.17 -25.20
CA ARG A 470 -3.60 9.71 -25.40
C ARG A 470 -3.97 8.93 -24.13
N ALA A 471 -3.70 9.48 -22.96
CA ALA A 471 -3.93 8.81 -21.69
C ALA A 471 -5.37 8.90 -21.18
N GLU A 472 -6.25 9.69 -21.80
CA GLU A 472 -7.63 9.86 -21.33
C GLU A 472 -8.44 8.55 -21.30
N PRO A 473 -8.34 7.65 -22.31
CA PRO A 473 -9.01 6.35 -22.26
C PRO A 473 -8.47 5.40 -21.18
N TRP A 474 -7.30 5.68 -20.59
CA TRP A 474 -6.68 4.84 -19.56
C TRP A 474 -7.21 5.14 -18.16
N ARG A 475 -8.06 6.17 -18.00
CA ARG A 475 -8.66 6.54 -16.72
C ARG A 475 -9.65 5.47 -16.25
N PRO A 476 -9.65 5.12 -14.94
CA PRO A 476 -8.97 5.80 -13.83
C PRO A 476 -7.62 5.17 -13.44
N TRP A 477 -6.93 4.51 -14.38
CA TRP A 477 -5.74 3.67 -14.13
C TRP A 477 -4.45 4.20 -14.76
N ARG A 478 -4.36 5.52 -15.02
CA ARG A 478 -3.17 6.11 -15.66
C ARG A 478 -1.86 5.85 -14.91
N ALA A 479 -1.89 5.69 -13.57
CA ALA A 479 -0.71 5.31 -12.80
C ALA A 479 -0.16 3.92 -13.18
N TYR A 480 -1.04 2.97 -13.49
CA TYR A 480 -0.66 1.64 -13.95
C TYR A 480 -0.21 1.67 -15.41
N ALA A 481 -0.85 2.48 -16.26
CA ALA A 481 -0.37 2.72 -17.63
C ALA A 481 1.05 3.30 -17.62
N ALA A 482 1.32 4.32 -16.79
CA ALA A 482 2.67 4.87 -16.60
C ALA A 482 3.67 3.79 -16.16
N GLN A 483 3.26 2.85 -15.32
CA GLN A 483 4.10 1.75 -14.90
C GLN A 483 4.43 0.77 -16.03
N HIS A 484 3.49 0.45 -16.91
CA HIS A 484 3.77 -0.34 -18.12
C HIS A 484 4.72 0.39 -19.07
N LEU A 485 4.53 1.70 -19.26
CA LEU A 485 5.41 2.54 -20.07
C LEU A 485 6.83 2.61 -19.52
N TRP A 486 7.00 2.84 -18.21
CA TRP A 486 8.32 2.83 -17.56
C TRP A 486 9.01 1.48 -17.67
N ALA A 487 8.26 0.38 -17.55
CA ALA A 487 8.82 -0.95 -17.66
C ALA A 487 9.20 -1.30 -19.12
N ALA A 488 8.58 -0.64 -20.10
CA ALA A 488 8.87 -0.78 -21.52
C ALA A 488 9.91 0.23 -22.04
N ASP A 489 10.38 1.18 -21.22
CA ASP A 489 11.36 2.18 -21.63
C ASP A 489 12.64 1.48 -22.14
N PRO A 490 13.02 1.65 -23.42
CA PRO A 490 14.21 1.02 -24.00
C PRO A 490 15.53 1.60 -23.45
N GLY A 491 15.46 2.62 -22.59
CA GLY A 491 16.63 3.37 -22.13
C GLY A 491 17.09 4.42 -23.15
N PRO A 492 18.13 5.20 -22.83
CA PRO A 492 18.69 6.16 -23.78
C PRO A 492 19.27 5.41 -24.99
N ARG A 493 18.81 5.70 -26.22
CA ARG A 493 19.49 5.20 -27.42
C ARG A 493 20.92 5.76 -27.45
N SER A 494 21.90 4.86 -27.48
CA SER A 494 23.30 5.24 -27.73
C SER A 494 23.39 5.84 -29.13
N ARG A 495 23.96 7.05 -29.25
CA ARG A 495 24.13 7.79 -30.51
C ARG A 495 25.14 7.14 -31.49
N LEU A 496 25.55 5.89 -31.25
CA LEU A 496 26.61 5.18 -31.98
C LEU A 496 26.13 4.26 -33.12
N GLN A 497 24.83 4.23 -33.44
CA GLN A 497 24.29 3.38 -34.52
C GLN A 497 23.81 4.14 -35.77
N GLU A 498 24.01 5.47 -35.85
CA GLU A 498 23.61 6.26 -37.04
C GLU A 498 24.76 6.51 -38.04
N VAL A 499 25.93 5.90 -37.89
CA VAL A 499 27.01 6.01 -38.89
C VAL A 499 27.53 4.64 -39.29
N ARG A 500 26.70 3.85 -39.99
CA ARG A 500 27.14 2.89 -41.02
C ARG A 500 25.97 2.63 -41.96
N HIS A 501 25.82 3.46 -42.99
CA HIS A 501 25.45 3.08 -44.36
C HIS A 501 25.68 4.33 -45.22
N GLY A 502 26.87 4.36 -45.82
CA GLY A 502 27.36 5.32 -46.79
C GLY A 502 28.56 4.66 -47.45
#